data_AF-A0A946XKH8-F1
#
_entry.id   AF-A0A946XKH8-F1
#
_cell.length_a   1.000
_cell.length_b   1.000
_cell.length_c   1.000
_cell.angle_alpha   90.00
_cell.angle_beta   90.00
_cell.angle_gamma   90.00
#
_symmetry.space_group_name_H-M   'P 1'
#
loop_
_entity.id
_entity.type
_entity.pdbx_description
1 polymer ?
#
loop_
_entity_poly.entity_id
_entity_poly.type
_entity_poly.pdbx_seq_one_letter_code
_entity_poly.pdbx_strand_id
1 'polypeptide(L)'
;WPADKPISVRISAEDWVGEQGVSGDEAVEIAKALYAGGADIINVSAGQTTTEAQPIYGRMFQAHLSEQIRLEAGIPTIAVGNITSADQVNTILAAGRADLVALARPHLSDPFFTLHAAAHYGWDGQQWPDQYLRGKAQAFTVAEQENARQAELLEANKPTTHAEVSKSEAAE
;
A
#
# COMPACT_ATOMS: atom_id res chain seq x y z
N TRP A 1 -8.81 20.05 -19.94
CA TRP A 1 -8.23 20.13 -18.58
C TRP A 1 -6.96 20.98 -18.66
N PRO A 2 -6.62 21.83 -17.66
CA PRO A 2 -5.40 22.63 -17.70
C PRO A 2 -4.13 21.77 -17.77
N ALA A 3 -3.13 22.18 -18.55
CA ALA A 3 -1.92 21.37 -18.79
C ALA A 3 -1.01 21.21 -17.56
N ASP A 4 -1.18 22.06 -16.55
CA ASP A 4 -0.41 22.06 -15.30
C ASP A 4 -1.02 21.17 -14.20
N LYS A 5 -2.15 20.51 -14.47
CA LYS A 5 -2.86 19.68 -13.49
C LYS A 5 -2.89 18.22 -13.93
N PRO A 6 -2.62 17.27 -13.02
CA PRO A 6 -2.61 15.85 -13.38
C PRO A 6 -4.01 15.33 -13.69
N ILE A 7 -4.09 14.35 -14.59
CA ILE A 7 -5.26 13.52 -14.89
C ILE A 7 -4.95 12.10 -14.45
N SER A 8 -5.69 11.60 -13.46
CA SER A 8 -5.70 10.18 -13.13
C SER A 8 -6.90 9.50 -13.78
N VAL A 9 -6.72 8.32 -14.37
CA VAL A 9 -7.82 7.46 -14.82
C VAL A 9 -7.87 6.21 -13.97
N ARG A 10 -9.05 5.87 -13.42
CA ARG A 10 -9.25 4.65 -12.64
C ARG A 10 -9.86 3.55 -13.50
N ILE A 11 -9.26 2.37 -13.46
CA ILE A 11 -9.71 1.19 -14.20
C ILE A 11 -10.00 0.02 -13.26
N SER A 12 -10.84 -0.92 -13.72
CA SER A 12 -10.85 -2.28 -13.21
C SER A 12 -9.91 -3.10 -14.08
N ALA A 13 -8.76 -3.50 -13.54
CA ALA A 13 -7.69 -4.16 -14.28
C ALA A 13 -7.87 -5.68 -14.38
N GLU A 14 -8.81 -6.25 -13.64
CA GLU A 14 -9.18 -7.65 -13.79
C GLU A 14 -10.65 -7.84 -13.41
N ASP A 15 -11.40 -8.60 -14.21
CA ASP A 15 -12.82 -8.88 -13.97
C ASP A 15 -13.06 -10.26 -13.31
N TRP A 16 -12.04 -11.13 -13.30
CA TRP A 16 -12.10 -12.49 -12.72
C TRP A 16 -13.18 -13.41 -13.32
N VAL A 17 -13.42 -13.31 -14.64
CA VAL A 17 -14.33 -14.18 -15.40
C VAL A 17 -13.66 -14.85 -16.61
N GLY A 18 -12.34 -15.04 -16.55
CA GLY A 18 -11.56 -15.63 -17.63
C GLY A 18 -11.60 -14.77 -18.90
N GLU A 19 -11.73 -15.40 -20.07
CA GLU A 19 -11.71 -14.74 -21.38
C GLU A 19 -12.91 -13.79 -21.64
N GLN A 20 -13.94 -13.80 -20.79
CA GLN A 20 -15.13 -12.97 -20.98
C GLN A 20 -15.00 -11.55 -20.39
N GLY A 21 -13.92 -11.29 -19.67
CA GLY A 21 -13.70 -10.01 -19.01
C GLY A 21 -12.27 -9.54 -19.20
N VAL A 22 -12.00 -8.32 -18.72
CA VAL A 22 -10.66 -7.74 -18.77
C VAL A 22 -9.71 -8.59 -17.93
N SER A 23 -8.62 -9.00 -18.56
CA SER A 23 -7.45 -9.60 -17.93
C SER A 23 -6.40 -8.55 -17.56
N GLY A 24 -5.43 -8.90 -16.71
CA GLY A 24 -4.30 -8.03 -16.38
C GLY A 24 -3.51 -7.56 -17.62
N ASP A 25 -3.32 -8.45 -18.60
CA ASP A 25 -2.62 -8.14 -19.85
C ASP A 25 -3.41 -7.13 -20.70
N GLU A 26 -4.74 -7.27 -20.79
CA GLU A 26 -5.58 -6.28 -21.45
C GLU A 26 -5.59 -4.95 -20.69
N ALA A 27 -5.52 -4.99 -19.35
CA ALA A 27 -5.41 -3.78 -18.54
C ALA A 27 -4.10 -3.01 -18.80
N VAL A 28 -2.99 -3.69 -19.10
CA VAL A 28 -1.74 -3.07 -19.55
C VAL A 28 -1.96 -2.31 -20.86
N GLU A 29 -2.62 -2.90 -21.83
CA GLU A 29 -2.92 -2.24 -23.12
C GLU A 29 -3.91 -1.08 -22.97
N ILE A 30 -4.93 -1.23 -22.12
CA ILE A 30 -5.85 -0.15 -21.75
C ILE A 30 -5.08 1.00 -21.10
N ALA A 31 -4.17 0.71 -20.15
CA ALA A 31 -3.35 1.72 -19.49
C ALA A 31 -2.46 2.49 -20.49
N LYS A 32 -1.82 1.79 -21.44
CA LYS A 32 -1.04 2.42 -22.52
C LYS A 32 -1.90 3.36 -23.37
N ALA A 33 -3.10 2.91 -23.76
CA ALA A 33 -4.02 3.71 -24.57
C ALA A 33 -4.47 4.98 -23.81
N LEU A 34 -4.79 4.86 -22.52
CA LEU A 34 -5.19 5.98 -21.67
C LEU A 34 -4.06 6.98 -21.46
N TYR A 35 -2.83 6.50 -21.25
CA TYR A 35 -1.65 7.34 -21.09
C TYR A 35 -1.30 8.08 -22.38
N ALA A 36 -1.36 7.40 -23.54
CA ALA A 36 -1.25 8.06 -24.84
C ALA A 36 -2.36 9.09 -25.09
N GLY A 37 -3.53 8.88 -24.48
CA GLY A 37 -4.65 9.83 -24.47
C GLY A 37 -4.49 11.02 -23.52
N GLY A 38 -3.38 11.10 -22.77
CA GLY A 38 -3.06 12.22 -21.89
C GLY A 38 -3.38 11.99 -20.41
N ALA A 39 -3.62 10.74 -19.97
CA ALA A 39 -3.58 10.43 -18.54
C ALA A 39 -2.13 10.48 -18.02
N ASP A 40 -1.93 11.04 -16.83
CA ASP A 40 -0.60 11.12 -16.20
C ASP A 40 -0.30 9.92 -15.29
N ILE A 41 -1.35 9.28 -14.77
CA ILE A 41 -1.24 8.18 -13.80
C ILE A 41 -2.49 7.29 -13.86
N ILE A 42 -2.31 5.97 -13.71
CA ILE A 42 -3.41 5.01 -13.73
C ILE A 42 -3.72 4.53 -12.30
N ASN A 43 -4.97 4.69 -11.86
CA ASN A 43 -5.45 4.17 -10.59
C ASN A 43 -6.01 2.75 -10.80
N VAL A 44 -5.32 1.77 -10.23
CA VAL A 44 -5.51 0.36 -10.58
C VAL A 44 -6.39 -0.31 -9.54
N SER A 45 -7.67 -0.46 -9.87
CA SER A 45 -8.65 -1.25 -9.12
C SER A 45 -8.92 -2.58 -9.82
N ALA A 46 -9.84 -3.41 -9.32
CA ALA A 46 -10.33 -4.60 -10.02
C ALA A 46 -11.77 -4.98 -9.63
N GLY A 47 -12.43 -5.70 -10.54
CA GLY A 47 -13.77 -6.27 -10.43
C GLY A 47 -14.91 -5.26 -10.33
N GLN A 48 -16.00 -5.71 -9.71
CA GLN A 48 -17.29 -5.00 -9.60
C GLN A 48 -17.98 -4.73 -10.95
N THR A 49 -17.64 -5.50 -11.97
CA THR A 49 -18.17 -5.42 -13.34
C THR A 49 -19.22 -6.49 -13.63
N THR A 50 -19.16 -7.63 -12.93
CA THR A 50 -20.10 -8.76 -13.05
C THR A 50 -20.24 -9.51 -11.72
N THR A 51 -21.39 -10.14 -11.51
CA THR A 51 -21.66 -11.00 -10.33
C THR A 51 -21.02 -12.38 -10.42
N GLU A 52 -20.53 -12.77 -11.60
CA GLU A 52 -19.89 -14.06 -11.83
C GLU A 52 -18.42 -14.09 -11.39
N ALA A 53 -17.83 -12.92 -11.17
CA ALA A 53 -16.44 -12.74 -10.78
C ALA A 53 -16.05 -13.60 -9.57
N GLN A 54 -14.88 -14.25 -9.63
CA GLN A 54 -14.33 -15.07 -8.54
C GLN A 54 -13.00 -14.49 -7.99
N PRO A 55 -13.00 -13.29 -7.37
CA PRO A 55 -11.81 -12.71 -6.77
C PRO A 55 -11.29 -13.53 -5.58
N ILE A 56 -9.97 -13.67 -5.50
CA ILE A 56 -9.29 -14.14 -4.30
C ILE A 56 -8.92 -12.92 -3.46
N TYR A 57 -9.71 -12.66 -2.42
CA TYR A 57 -9.44 -11.56 -1.50
C TYR A 57 -8.28 -11.88 -0.54
N GLY A 58 -7.47 -10.86 -0.27
CA GLY A 58 -6.33 -10.95 0.64
C GLY A 58 -5.78 -9.56 0.97
N ARG A 59 -4.69 -9.53 1.72
CA ARG A 59 -3.95 -8.28 1.97
C ARG A 59 -3.39 -7.75 0.66
N MET A 60 -3.57 -6.46 0.39
CA MET A 60 -2.98 -5.79 -0.78
C MET A 60 -3.29 -6.49 -2.11
N PHE A 61 -4.45 -7.15 -2.21
CA PHE A 61 -4.70 -8.15 -3.26
C PHE A 61 -4.67 -7.61 -4.69
N GLN A 62 -4.81 -6.30 -4.88
CA GLN A 62 -4.74 -5.64 -6.19
C GLN A 62 -3.35 -5.05 -6.49
N ALA A 63 -2.40 -5.11 -5.55
CA ALA A 63 -1.09 -4.48 -5.72
C ALA A 63 -0.28 -5.10 -6.87
N HIS A 64 -0.47 -6.39 -7.16
CA HIS A 64 0.19 -7.06 -8.28
C HIS A 64 -0.30 -6.55 -9.65
N LEU A 65 -1.57 -6.15 -9.78
CA LEU A 65 -2.10 -5.54 -11.01
C LEU A 65 -1.48 -4.15 -11.24
N SER A 66 -1.33 -3.38 -10.17
CA SER A 66 -0.64 -2.08 -10.21
C SER A 66 0.83 -2.23 -10.60
N GLU A 67 1.50 -3.24 -10.04
CA GLU A 67 2.88 -3.60 -10.36
C GLU A 67 3.03 -4.03 -11.82
N GLN A 68 2.13 -4.87 -12.32
CA GLN A 68 2.12 -5.32 -13.71
C GLN A 68 2.04 -4.13 -14.68
N ILE A 69 1.04 -3.26 -14.52
CA ILE A 69 0.88 -2.07 -15.37
C ILE A 69 2.11 -1.16 -15.28
N ARG A 70 2.63 -0.92 -14.08
CA ARG A 70 3.79 -0.06 -13.89
C ARG A 70 5.03 -0.59 -14.60
N LEU A 71 5.30 -1.89 -14.48
CA LEU A 71 6.51 -2.52 -15.03
C LEU A 71 6.41 -2.77 -16.54
N GLU A 72 5.25 -3.23 -17.02
CA GLU A 72 5.07 -3.62 -18.43
C GLU A 72 4.69 -2.45 -19.33
N ALA A 73 3.94 -1.47 -18.82
CA ALA A 73 3.61 -0.26 -19.57
C ALA A 73 4.61 0.88 -19.35
N GLY A 74 5.39 0.86 -18.27
CA GLY A 74 6.30 1.95 -17.90
C GLY A 74 5.57 3.23 -17.50
N ILE A 75 4.37 3.11 -16.92
CA ILE A 75 3.45 4.21 -16.60
C ILE A 75 3.31 4.33 -15.09
N PRO A 76 3.24 5.56 -14.52
CA PRO A 76 2.97 5.73 -13.11
C PRO A 76 1.64 5.11 -12.68
N THR A 77 1.58 4.49 -11.50
CA THR A 77 0.36 3.86 -10.98
C THR A 77 -0.01 4.26 -9.55
N ILE A 78 -1.31 4.22 -9.26
CA ILE A 78 -1.87 4.30 -7.90
C ILE A 78 -2.41 2.92 -7.53
N ALA A 79 -1.81 2.28 -6.51
CA ALA A 79 -2.34 1.04 -5.95
C ALA A 79 -3.49 1.32 -4.98
N VAL A 80 -4.50 0.45 -5.02
CA VAL A 80 -5.60 0.37 -4.04
C VAL A 80 -5.82 -1.09 -3.61
N GLY A 81 -6.85 -1.33 -2.79
CA GLY A 81 -7.35 -2.68 -2.55
C GLY A 81 -6.80 -3.33 -1.29
N ASN A 82 -7.60 -3.27 -0.22
CA ASN A 82 -7.33 -3.93 1.05
C ASN A 82 -5.93 -3.63 1.65
N ILE A 83 -5.53 -2.37 1.52
CA ILE A 83 -4.34 -1.79 2.16
C ILE A 83 -4.80 -1.15 3.46
N THR A 84 -4.26 -1.62 4.60
CA THR A 84 -4.80 -1.29 5.93
C THR A 84 -3.80 -0.69 6.91
N SER A 85 -2.50 -0.78 6.63
CA SER A 85 -1.45 -0.25 7.51
C SER A 85 -0.45 0.60 6.74
N ALA A 86 0.21 1.51 7.44
CA ALA A 86 1.27 2.32 6.85
C ALA A 86 2.48 1.46 6.43
N ASP A 87 2.73 0.35 7.11
CA ASP A 87 3.72 -0.66 6.71
C ASP A 87 3.41 -1.27 5.33
N GLN A 88 2.14 -1.58 5.05
CA GLN A 88 1.73 -2.06 3.72
C GLN A 88 1.92 -0.99 2.65
N VAL A 89 1.60 0.27 2.96
CA VAL A 89 1.86 1.42 2.07
C VAL A 89 3.35 1.51 1.74
N ASN A 90 4.20 1.52 2.76
CA ASN A 90 5.66 1.59 2.60
C ASN A 90 6.20 0.39 1.83
N THR A 91 5.70 -0.82 2.08
CA THR A 91 6.09 -2.03 1.35
C THR A 91 5.77 -1.91 -0.14
N ILE A 92 4.58 -1.43 -0.50
CA ILE A 92 4.17 -1.25 -1.90
C ILE A 92 5.09 -0.25 -2.62
N LEU A 93 5.35 0.91 -1.99
CA LEU A 93 6.19 1.96 -2.56
C LEU A 93 7.66 1.53 -2.64
N ALA A 94 8.22 0.99 -1.56
CA ALA A 94 9.62 0.58 -1.51
C ALA A 94 9.94 -0.58 -2.46
N ALA A 95 8.97 -1.48 -2.70
CA ALA A 95 9.11 -2.55 -3.68
C ALA A 95 8.86 -2.08 -5.14
N GLY A 96 8.52 -0.82 -5.37
CA GLY A 96 8.26 -0.29 -6.71
C GLY A 96 6.98 -0.83 -7.36
N ARG A 97 6.00 -1.28 -6.57
CA ARG A 97 4.72 -1.82 -7.05
C ARG A 97 3.71 -0.74 -7.46
N ALA A 98 3.92 0.48 -6.99
CA ALA A 98 3.15 1.66 -7.36
C ALA A 98 3.95 2.93 -7.06
N ASP A 99 3.51 4.06 -7.61
CA ASP A 99 4.09 5.38 -7.35
C ASP A 99 3.26 6.14 -6.29
N LEU A 100 1.97 5.81 -6.17
CA LEU A 100 1.08 6.29 -5.11
C LEU A 100 0.26 5.15 -4.53
N VAL A 101 -0.25 5.35 -3.31
CA VAL A 101 -1.20 4.43 -2.68
C VAL A 101 -2.43 5.19 -2.22
N ALA A 102 -3.60 4.73 -2.66
CA ALA A 102 -4.87 5.29 -2.23
C ALA A 102 -5.53 4.42 -1.16
N LEU A 103 -5.94 5.07 -0.08
CA LEU A 103 -6.58 4.46 1.08
C LEU A 103 -8.05 4.89 1.15
N ALA A 104 -8.90 3.99 1.64
CA ALA A 104 -10.33 4.26 1.81
C ALA A 104 -10.79 3.90 3.23
N ARG A 105 -11.07 2.61 3.49
CA ARG A 105 -11.54 2.11 4.79
C ARG A 105 -10.65 2.52 5.98
N PRO A 106 -9.30 2.56 5.89
CA PRO A 106 -8.46 3.04 6.99
C PRO A 106 -8.80 4.46 7.44
N HIS A 107 -9.02 5.39 6.50
CA HIS A 107 -9.42 6.76 6.83
C HIS A 107 -10.85 6.88 7.36
N LEU A 108 -11.73 5.93 7.05
CA LEU A 108 -13.08 5.88 7.63
C LEU A 108 -13.05 5.43 9.10
N SER A 109 -12.16 4.50 9.45
CA SER A 109 -11.99 4.03 10.83
C SER A 109 -11.08 4.94 11.67
N ASP A 110 -10.08 5.57 11.04
CA ASP A 110 -9.12 6.48 11.65
C ASP A 110 -8.85 7.66 10.71
N PRO A 111 -9.56 8.79 10.84
CA PRO A 111 -9.37 9.95 9.97
C PRO A 111 -7.98 10.60 10.13
N PHE A 112 -7.26 10.32 11.23
CA PHE A 112 -5.91 10.81 11.46
C PHE A 112 -4.83 9.79 11.11
N PHE A 113 -5.18 8.71 10.37
CA PHE A 113 -4.27 7.66 9.92
C PHE A 113 -2.92 8.21 9.44
N THR A 114 -2.93 9.22 8.56
CA THR A 114 -1.69 9.79 8.00
C THR A 114 -0.84 10.51 9.05
N LEU A 115 -1.47 11.19 10.02
CA LEU A 115 -0.76 11.86 11.11
C LEU A 115 -0.16 10.84 12.09
N HIS A 116 -0.91 9.78 12.41
CA HIS A 116 -0.45 8.67 13.24
C HIS A 116 0.70 7.90 12.57
N ALA A 117 0.60 7.63 11.27
CA ALA A 117 1.66 7.01 10.49
C ALA A 117 2.93 7.86 10.48
N ALA A 118 2.80 9.17 10.27
CA ALA A 118 3.94 10.10 10.32
C ALA A 118 4.62 10.08 11.70
N ALA A 119 3.85 10.12 12.79
CA ALA A 119 4.40 10.00 14.15
C ALA A 119 5.08 8.64 14.39
N HIS A 120 4.46 7.54 13.96
CA HIS A 120 4.99 6.18 14.09
C HIS A 120 6.36 6.01 13.41
N TYR A 121 6.55 6.60 12.23
CA TYR A 121 7.83 6.58 11.51
C TYR A 121 8.75 7.75 11.83
N GLY A 122 8.39 8.62 12.78
CA GLY A 122 9.19 9.80 13.13
C GLY A 122 9.33 10.83 12.00
N TRP A 123 8.41 10.85 11.03
CA TRP A 123 8.42 11.78 9.91
C TRP A 123 7.73 13.10 10.28
N ASP A 124 8.50 14.14 10.55
CA ASP A 124 8.00 15.44 11.03
C ASP A 124 7.49 16.38 9.92
N GLY A 125 7.80 16.08 8.65
CA GLY A 125 7.41 16.87 7.48
C GLY A 125 5.91 16.85 7.14
N GLN A 126 5.13 15.96 7.75
CA GLN A 126 3.67 15.96 7.60
C GLN A 126 3.06 17.22 8.22
N GLN A 127 2.23 17.93 7.45
CA GLN A 127 1.51 19.11 7.91
C GLN A 127 0.39 18.72 8.88
N TRP A 128 0.30 19.45 9.98
CA TRP A 128 -0.76 19.33 10.99
C TRP A 128 -1.56 20.64 11.01
N PRO A 129 -2.89 20.61 11.19
CA PRO A 129 -3.65 21.82 11.47
C PRO A 129 -3.10 22.55 12.71
N ASP A 130 -3.03 23.88 12.66
CA ASP A 130 -2.43 24.71 13.72
C ASP A 130 -3.04 24.41 15.12
N GLN A 131 -4.34 24.13 15.15
CA GLN A 131 -5.09 23.82 16.36
C GLN A 131 -4.63 22.52 17.03
N TYR A 132 -3.95 21.63 16.29
CA TYR A 132 -3.51 20.31 16.76
C TYR A 132 -2.01 20.23 17.05
N LEU A 133 -1.25 21.32 16.90
CA LEU A 133 0.20 21.31 17.09
C LEU A 133 0.62 20.87 18.50
N ARG A 134 -0.16 21.18 19.54
CA ARG A 134 0.09 20.68 20.90
C ARG A 134 -0.05 19.15 21.00
N GLY A 135 -0.92 18.56 20.18
CA GLY A 135 -1.07 17.11 20.07
C GLY A 135 0.05 16.45 19.27
N LYS A 136 0.68 17.16 18.32
CA LYS A 136 1.78 16.63 17.51
C LYS A 136 2.93 16.09 18.37
N ALA A 137 3.45 16.90 19.29
CA ALA A 137 4.56 16.49 20.16
C ALA A 137 4.20 15.24 20.98
N GLN A 138 3.00 15.23 21.59
CA GLN A 138 2.52 14.07 22.35
C GLN A 138 2.41 12.81 21.48
N ALA A 139 1.87 12.93 20.26
CA ALA A 139 1.70 11.80 19.36
C ALA A 139 3.05 11.15 18.98
N PHE A 140 4.07 11.97 18.71
CA PHE A 140 5.42 11.48 18.39
C PHE A 140 6.06 10.79 19.60
N THR A 141 5.99 11.40 20.79
CA THR A 141 6.52 10.78 22.02
C THR A 141 5.85 9.45 22.34
N VAL A 142 4.51 9.38 22.23
CA VAL A 142 3.78 8.13 22.48
C VAL A 142 4.12 7.06 21.44
N ALA A 143 4.24 7.45 20.17
CA ALA A 143 4.61 6.53 19.11
C ALA A 143 6.03 5.97 19.31
N GLU A 144 6.99 6.80 19.71
CA GLU A 144 8.35 6.37 20.03
C GLU A 144 8.38 5.38 21.19
N GLN A 145 7.64 5.66 22.27
CA GLN A 145 7.52 4.75 23.43
C GLN A 145 6.89 3.42 23.05
N GLU A 146 5.82 3.45 22.26
CA GLU A 146 5.15 2.23 21.79
C GLU A 146 6.07 1.40 20.90
N ASN A 147 6.81 2.04 19.99
CA ASN A 147 7.78 1.36 19.13
C ASN A 147 8.90 0.71 19.94
N ALA A 148 9.44 1.41 20.94
CA ALA A 148 10.45 0.87 21.85
C ALA A 148 9.92 -0.36 22.61
N ARG A 149 8.69 -0.28 23.11
CA ARG A 149 8.01 -1.40 23.79
C ARG A 149 7.80 -2.59 22.87
N GLN A 150 7.39 -2.37 21.62
CA GLN A 150 7.25 -3.44 20.63
C GLN A 150 8.59 -4.08 20.28
N ALA A 151 9.65 -3.29 20.14
CA ALA A 151 10.99 -3.80 19.87
C ALA A 151 11.50 -4.68 21.01
N GLU A 152 11.30 -4.28 22.27
CA GLU A 152 11.65 -5.08 23.44
C GLU A 152 10.87 -6.41 23.49
N LEU A 153 9.57 -6.37 23.17
CA LEU A 153 8.75 -7.58 23.09
C LEU A 153 9.21 -8.52 21.97
N LEU A 154 9.59 -7.99 20.81
CA LEU A 154 10.12 -8.80 19.71
C LEU A 154 11.46 -9.43 20.08
N GLU A 155 12.34 -8.69 20.76
CA GLU A 155 13.62 -9.22 21.26
C GLU A 155 13.41 -10.35 22.28
N ALA A 156 12.55 -10.13 23.26
CA ALA A 156 12.26 -11.11 24.32
C ALA A 156 11.62 -12.40 23.77
N ASN A 157 10.92 -12.32 22.65
CA ASN A 157 10.27 -13.45 21.98
C ASN A 157 11.05 -13.99 20.79
N LYS A 158 12.32 -13.60 20.60
CA LYS A 158 13.14 -14.16 19.53
C LYS A 158 13.25 -15.68 19.71
N PRO A 159 12.86 -16.48 18.70
CA PRO A 159 13.04 -17.92 18.76
C PRO A 159 14.53 -18.23 18.79
N THR A 160 14.91 -19.26 19.54
CA THR A 160 16.27 -19.78 19.52
C THR A 160 16.65 -20.20 18.11
N THR A 161 17.86 -19.81 17.70
CA THR A 161 18.33 -20.16 16.36
C THR A 161 18.70 -21.64 16.28
N HIS A 162 18.61 -22.25 15.09
CA HIS A 162 19.07 -23.63 14.88
C HIS A 162 20.54 -23.84 15.30
N ALA A 163 21.38 -22.81 15.17
CA ALA A 163 22.77 -22.84 15.60
C ALA A 163 22.93 -22.92 17.13
N GLU A 164 22.02 -22.29 17.89
CA GLU A 164 22.01 -22.32 19.35
C GLU A 164 21.43 -23.64 19.87
N VAL A 165 20.37 -24.17 19.22
CA VAL A 165 19.80 -25.48 19.53
C VAL A 165 20.83 -26.60 19.33
N SER A 166 21.56 -26.58 18.20
CA SER A 166 22.58 -27.58 17.92
C SER A 166 23.75 -27.55 18.91
N LYS A 167 24.09 -26.37 19.47
CA LYS A 167 25.11 -26.25 20.53
C LYS A 167 24.62 -26.77 21.87
N SER A 168 23.34 -26.58 22.21
CA SER A 168 22.77 -27.15 23.45
C SER A 168 22.67 -28.68 23.37
N GLU A 169 22.29 -29.23 22.22
CA GLU A 169 22.20 -30.68 22.01
C GLU A 169 23.58 -31.37 21.98
N ALA A 170 24.62 -30.68 21.50
CA ALA A 170 25.99 -31.19 21.52
C ALA A 170 26.68 -31.07 22.90
N ALA A 171 26.08 -30.32 23.84
CA ALA A 171 26.58 -30.15 25.20
C ALA A 171 25.92 -31.11 26.21
N GLU A 172 24.91 -31.89 25.78
CA GLU A 172 24.25 -32.97 26.51
C GLU A 172 24.85 -34.34 26.16
#